data_AF-A0A3M3E5E0-F1
#
_entry.id   AF-A0A3M3E5E0-F1
#
_cell.length_a   1.000
_cell.length_b   1.000
_cell.length_c   1.000
_cell.angle_alpha   90.00
_cell.angle_beta   90.00
_cell.angle_gamma   90.00
#
_symmetry.space_group_name_H-M   'P 1'
#
loop_
_entity.id
_entity.type
_entity.pdbx_description
1 polymer ?
#
loop_
_entity_poly.entity_id
_entity_poly.type
_entity_poly.pdbx_seq_one_letter_code
_entity_poly.pdbx_strand_id
1 'polypeptide(L)'
;MRLHILLLAFVSVSGCASSPLPPVDPNMAWVDFATPMPGGKMLMAEGLDGQRLRDGRFFQVSPGSHELKVRFDFEVMSGGGLGMQAEPQERLCYMIVRYDHFEAGQRYRLEARNLAFTPSARLYNAKREIVAEERQVNCIP
;
A
#
# COMPACT_ATOMS: atom_id res chain seq x y z
N MET A 1 -25.73 49.92 28.81
CA MET A 1 -26.55 48.69 28.72
C MET A 1 -25.62 47.50 28.74
N ARG A 2 -25.79 46.66 29.76
CA ARG A 2 -25.15 45.35 29.89
C ARG A 2 -25.64 44.48 28.73
N LEU A 3 -24.75 43.86 27.97
CA LEU A 3 -25.12 42.67 27.21
C LEU A 3 -24.04 41.61 27.35
N HIS A 4 -24.55 40.48 27.80
CA HIS A 4 -23.87 39.32 28.31
C HIS A 4 -23.37 38.42 27.16
N ILE A 5 -22.25 37.74 27.46
CA ILE A 5 -21.98 36.33 27.17
C ILE A 5 -21.96 35.94 25.68
N LEU A 6 -20.78 35.49 25.24
CA LEU A 6 -20.61 34.17 24.63
C LEU A 6 -19.11 33.86 24.58
N LEU A 7 -18.60 33.23 25.65
CA LEU A 7 -17.36 32.46 25.60
C LEU A 7 -17.58 31.32 24.60
N LEU A 8 -17.02 31.44 23.40
CA LEU A 8 -16.84 30.31 22.50
C LEU A 8 -15.73 29.42 23.09
N ALA A 9 -16.12 28.38 23.83
CA ALA A 9 -15.23 27.30 24.20
C ALA A 9 -14.83 26.54 22.93
N PHE A 10 -13.66 26.85 22.39
CA PHE A 10 -13.05 26.11 21.28
C PHE A 10 -12.51 24.79 21.84
N VAL A 11 -13.38 23.79 21.96
CA VAL A 11 -12.96 22.41 22.25
C VAL A 11 -12.31 21.86 20.98
N SER A 12 -11.00 22.04 20.88
CA SER A 12 -10.20 21.33 19.89
C SER A 12 -10.18 19.85 20.27
N VAL A 13 -11.06 19.07 19.66
CA VAL A 13 -10.97 17.61 19.65
C VAL A 13 -9.71 17.28 18.85
N SER A 14 -8.59 17.06 19.53
CA SER A 14 -7.42 16.43 18.95
C SER A 14 -7.80 14.97 18.61
N GLY A 15 -8.29 14.81 17.38
CA GLY A 15 -8.72 13.53 16.83
C GLY A 15 -7.61 12.48 16.89
N CYS A 16 -8.06 11.25 17.14
CA CYS A 16 -7.40 9.95 17.07
C CYS A 16 -5.89 9.96 16.80
N ALA A 17 -5.13 9.42 17.76
CA ALA A 17 -3.72 9.13 17.64
C ALA A 17 -3.38 8.33 16.36
N SER A 18 -3.12 9.05 15.27
CA SER A 18 -2.31 8.55 14.17
C SER A 18 -0.89 8.48 14.71
N SER A 19 -0.40 7.28 15.03
CA SER A 19 1.02 7.08 15.32
C SER A 19 1.81 7.70 14.16
N PRO A 20 2.63 8.72 14.41
CA PRO A 20 3.33 9.43 13.34
C PRO A 20 4.12 8.42 12.52
N LEU A 21 4.11 8.59 11.20
CA LEU A 21 5.02 7.84 10.34
C LEU A 21 6.44 8.06 10.88
N PRO A 22 7.23 6.99 11.05
CA PRO A 22 8.59 7.14 11.53
C PRO A 22 9.37 8.08 10.60
N PRO A 23 10.35 8.82 11.13
CA PRO A 23 11.16 9.71 10.31
C PRO A 23 11.83 8.93 9.18
N VAL A 24 11.95 9.59 8.03
CA VAL A 24 12.56 9.02 6.84
C VAL A 24 14.06 8.97 7.04
N ASP A 25 14.64 7.77 7.03
CA ASP A 25 16.10 7.59 7.08
C ASP A 25 16.69 7.95 5.70
N PRO A 26 17.53 8.99 5.59
CA PRO A 26 18.13 9.39 4.32
C PRO A 26 19.10 8.36 3.74
N ASN A 27 19.56 7.38 4.53
CA ASN A 27 20.45 6.32 4.07
C ASN A 27 19.69 5.13 3.45
N MET A 28 18.35 5.17 3.50
CA MET A 28 17.48 4.10 3.01
C MET A 28 16.66 4.60 1.82
N ALA A 29 16.32 3.70 0.91
CA ALA A 29 15.26 3.91 -0.06
C ALA A 29 13.90 3.74 0.63
N TRP A 30 12.92 4.56 0.25
CA TRP A 30 11.57 4.47 0.77
C TRP A 30 10.59 4.06 -0.31
N VAL A 31 9.77 3.05 -0.03
CA VAL A 31 8.73 2.58 -0.96
C VAL A 31 7.36 2.80 -0.34
N ASP A 32 6.60 3.72 -0.93
CA ASP A 32 5.21 3.98 -0.57
C ASP A 32 4.26 3.14 -1.43
N PHE A 33 3.02 2.97 -0.98
CA PHE A 33 2.03 2.11 -1.62
C PHE A 33 0.89 2.87 -2.28
N ALA A 34 0.37 2.32 -3.37
CA ALA A 34 -0.89 2.79 -3.95
C ALA A 34 -1.70 1.66 -4.60
N THR A 35 -3.02 1.80 -4.56
CA THR A 35 -3.98 0.93 -5.24
C THR A 35 -4.81 1.79 -6.20
N PRO A 36 -4.27 2.12 -7.39
CA PRO A 36 -4.87 3.13 -8.27
C PRO A 36 -6.18 2.68 -8.94
N MET A 37 -6.56 1.40 -8.82
CA MET A 37 -7.80 0.86 -9.37
C MET A 37 -8.90 0.76 -8.30
N PRO A 38 -10.18 0.99 -8.66
CA PRO A 38 -11.30 0.68 -7.79
C PRO A 38 -11.28 -0.80 -7.36
N GLY A 39 -11.68 -1.06 -6.11
CA GLY A 39 -11.69 -2.41 -5.53
C GLY A 39 -10.40 -2.81 -4.81
N GLY A 40 -9.29 -2.08 -4.96
CA GLY A 40 -8.10 -2.30 -4.13
C GLY A 40 -8.35 -1.84 -2.69
N LYS A 41 -8.38 -2.79 -1.74
CA LYS A 41 -8.66 -2.51 -0.32
C LYS A 41 -7.41 -2.20 0.48
N MET A 42 -6.34 -2.96 0.26
CA MET A 42 -5.13 -2.82 1.05
C MET A 42 -3.91 -3.31 0.27
N LEU A 43 -2.82 -2.55 0.35
CA LEU A 43 -1.50 -2.95 -0.10
C LEU A 43 -0.52 -2.70 1.05
N MET A 44 0.21 -3.75 1.44
CA MET A 44 1.14 -3.67 2.57
C MET A 44 2.47 -4.38 2.30
N ALA A 45 3.50 -3.89 2.97
CA ALA A 45 4.78 -4.57 3.14
C ALA A 45 4.60 -5.80 4.04
N GLU A 46 4.73 -6.99 3.47
CA GLU A 46 4.64 -8.25 4.22
C GLU A 46 6.03 -8.76 4.63
N GLY A 47 7.02 -8.61 3.74
CA GLY A 47 8.39 -9.02 4.03
C GLY A 47 9.44 -8.39 3.11
N LEU A 48 10.67 -8.32 3.61
CA LEU A 48 11.86 -7.84 2.91
C LEU A 48 12.94 -8.91 2.99
N ASP A 49 13.45 -9.37 1.84
CA ASP A 49 14.48 -10.41 1.74
C ASP A 49 14.18 -11.67 2.56
N GLY A 50 12.91 -12.11 2.50
CA GLY A 50 12.44 -13.28 3.23
C GLY A 50 12.15 -13.06 4.73
N GLN A 51 12.45 -11.87 5.27
CA GLN A 51 12.13 -11.52 6.66
C GLN A 51 10.77 -10.82 6.76
N ARG A 52 9.92 -11.27 7.69
CA ARG A 52 8.61 -10.64 7.93
C ARG A 52 8.78 -9.27 8.56
N LEU A 53 8.06 -8.28 8.03
CA LEU A 53 8.07 -6.91 8.57
C LEU A 53 7.02 -6.72 9.66
N ARG A 54 7.30 -5.82 10.60
CA ARG A 54 6.37 -5.43 11.69
C ARG A 54 5.51 -4.24 11.31
N ASP A 55 6.08 -3.25 10.62
CA ASP A 55 5.34 -2.12 10.06
C ASP A 55 5.15 -2.37 8.56
N GLY A 56 3.90 -2.59 8.16
CA GLY A 56 3.53 -2.90 6.78
C GLY A 56 3.14 -1.69 5.95
N ARG A 57 3.25 -0.46 6.49
CA ARG A 57 2.74 0.76 5.83
C ARG A 57 3.63 1.28 4.71
N PHE A 58 4.91 0.88 4.69
CA PHE A 58 5.91 1.26 3.70
C PHE A 58 7.05 0.23 3.73
N PHE A 59 7.98 0.30 2.77
CA PHE A 59 9.30 -0.30 2.94
C PHE A 59 10.36 0.77 3.20
N GLN A 60 11.27 0.46 4.12
CA GLN A 60 12.61 1.05 4.17
C GLN A 60 13.58 -0.02 3.68
N VAL A 61 14.30 0.28 2.61
CA VAL A 61 15.15 -0.68 1.90
C VAL A 61 16.55 -0.12 1.85
N SER A 62 17.57 -0.92 2.19
CA SER A 62 18.96 -0.47 2.02
C SER A 62 19.29 -0.31 0.53
N PRO A 63 20.35 0.43 0.18
CA PRO A 63 20.79 0.51 -1.20
C PRO A 63 21.22 -0.87 -1.74
N GLY A 64 20.88 -1.16 -2.99
CA GLY A 64 21.24 -2.40 -3.69
C GLY A 64 20.04 -3.29 -4.03
N SER A 65 20.29 -4.60 -4.02
CA SER A 65 19.36 -5.63 -4.51
C SER A 65 18.51 -6.20 -3.41
N HIS A 66 17.19 -6.07 -3.58
CA HIS A 66 16.22 -6.51 -2.59
C HIS A 66 14.99 -7.16 -3.21
N GLU A 67 14.41 -8.06 -2.42
CA GLU A 67 13.14 -8.69 -2.70
C GLU A 67 12.06 -8.17 -1.76
N LEU A 68 11.02 -7.57 -2.35
CA LEU A 68 9.85 -7.09 -1.66
C LEU A 68 8.72 -8.11 -1.76
N LYS A 69 8.27 -8.61 -0.61
CA LYS A 69 7.02 -9.37 -0.51
C LYS A 69 5.90 -8.44 -0.09
N VAL A 70 4.90 -8.30 -0.93
CA VAL A 70 3.70 -7.48 -0.66
C VAL A 70 2.47 -8.33 -0.51
N ARG A 71 1.55 -7.91 0.36
CA ARG A 71 0.18 -8.43 0.44
C ARG A 71 -0.75 -7.42 -0.21
N PHE A 72 -1.60 -7.89 -1.11
CA PHE A 72 -2.61 -7.12 -1.79
C PHE A 72 -3.99 -7.75 -1.58
N ASP A 73 -4.89 -6.99 -0.97
CA ASP A 73 -6.27 -7.37 -0.74
C ASP A 73 -7.14 -6.53 -1.68
N PHE A 74 -7.98 -7.17 -2.48
CA PHE A 74 -8.84 -6.50 -3.45
C PHE A 74 -10.18 -7.20 -3.62
N GLU A 75 -11.18 -6.45 -4.05
CA GLU A 75 -12.50 -6.96 -4.39
C GLU A 75 -12.56 -7.35 -5.87
N VAL A 76 -13.25 -8.46 -6.13
CA VAL A 76 -13.66 -8.89 -7.46
C VAL A 76 -15.16 -9.06 -7.48
N MET A 77 -15.79 -8.69 -8.59
CA MET A 77 -17.17 -9.07 -8.83
C MET A 77 -17.17 -10.52 -9.33
N SER A 78 -17.79 -11.42 -8.57
CA SER A 78 -17.88 -12.83 -8.91
C SER A 78 -19.32 -13.28 -8.92
N GLY A 79 -19.70 -14.08 -9.91
CA GLY A 79 -21.03 -14.68 -9.97
C GLY A 79 -22.11 -13.69 -10.43
N GLY A 80 -23.09 -14.23 -11.13
CA GLY A 80 -24.13 -13.47 -11.83
C GLY A 80 -24.68 -14.31 -12.98
N GLY A 81 -25.14 -15.53 -12.66
CA GLY A 81 -25.96 -16.29 -13.62
C GLY A 81 -27.26 -15.55 -13.91
N LEU A 82 -28.03 -16.01 -14.91
CA LEU A 82 -29.34 -15.43 -15.27
C LEU A 82 -30.22 -15.23 -14.04
N GLY A 83 -30.31 -13.97 -13.56
CA GLY A 83 -31.20 -13.56 -12.46
C GLY A 83 -30.54 -13.34 -11.08
N MET A 84 -29.23 -13.58 -10.91
CA MET A 84 -28.55 -13.33 -9.62
C MET A 84 -27.72 -12.05 -9.67
N GLN A 85 -27.83 -11.22 -8.63
CA GLN A 85 -26.95 -10.06 -8.45
C GLN A 85 -25.53 -10.53 -8.11
N ALA A 86 -24.54 -9.91 -8.75
CA ALA A 86 -23.14 -10.17 -8.45
C ALA A 86 -22.78 -9.56 -7.10
N GLU A 87 -22.28 -10.38 -6.17
CA GLU A 87 -21.75 -9.90 -4.89
C GLU A 87 -20.22 -9.72 -4.99
N PRO A 88 -19.67 -8.63 -4.43
CA PRO A 88 -18.21 -8.47 -4.31
C PRO A 88 -17.61 -9.56 -3.42
N GLN A 89 -16.56 -10.20 -3.90
CA GLN A 89 -15.74 -11.13 -3.11
C GLN A 89 -14.35 -10.53 -2.88
N GLU A 90 -13.85 -10.66 -1.66
CA GLU A 90 -12.47 -10.29 -1.34
C GLU A 90 -11.50 -11.38 -1.80
N ARG A 91 -10.37 -10.95 -2.34
CA ARG A 91 -9.22 -11.79 -2.68
C ARG A 91 -7.99 -11.25 -1.96
N LEU A 92 -7.20 -12.17 -1.42
CA LEU A 92 -5.92 -11.89 -0.79
C LEU A 92 -4.83 -12.56 -1.60
N CYS A 93 -3.87 -11.77 -2.09
CA CYS A 93 -2.71 -12.29 -2.80
C CYS A 93 -1.40 -11.74 -2.23
N TYR A 94 -0.39 -12.60 -2.22
CA TYR A 94 0.99 -12.22 -1.98
C TYR A 94 1.73 -12.12 -3.31
N MET A 95 2.50 -11.06 -3.51
CA MET A 95 3.32 -10.87 -4.70
C MET A 95 4.77 -10.60 -4.32
N ILE A 96 5.68 -11.05 -5.17
CA ILE A 96 7.12 -10.80 -5.03
C ILE A 96 7.58 -9.84 -6.11
N VAL A 97 8.17 -8.72 -5.71
CA VAL A 97 8.80 -7.74 -6.60
C VAL A 97 10.29 -7.69 -6.27
N ARG A 98 11.15 -7.91 -7.26
CA ARG A 98 12.60 -7.82 -7.09
C ARG A 98 13.14 -6.61 -7.84
N TYR A 99 14.00 -5.85 -7.20
CA TYR A 99 14.70 -4.73 -7.84
C TYR A 99 16.13 -4.64 -7.32
N ASP A 100 17.08 -4.49 -8.24
CA ASP A 100 18.50 -4.65 -7.94
C ASP A 100 19.21 -3.32 -7.62
N HIS A 101 18.51 -2.19 -7.76
CA HIS A 101 19.11 -0.85 -7.77
C HIS A 101 18.38 0.15 -6.85
N PHE A 102 18.02 -0.28 -5.63
CA PHE A 102 17.56 0.68 -4.63
C PHE A 102 18.69 1.65 -4.28
N GLU A 103 18.35 2.91 -4.07
CA GLU A 103 19.29 4.00 -3.82
C GLU A 103 18.89 4.76 -2.54
N ALA A 104 19.89 5.13 -1.73
CA ALA A 104 19.67 5.88 -0.51
C ALA A 104 18.97 7.22 -0.81
N GLY A 105 17.98 7.58 0.02
CA GLY A 105 17.25 8.83 -0.09
C GLY A 105 16.26 8.90 -1.25
N GLN A 106 16.20 7.89 -2.11
CA GLN A 106 15.24 7.84 -3.21
C GLN A 106 13.86 7.39 -2.74
N ARG A 107 12.84 7.91 -3.44
CA ARG A 107 11.44 7.53 -3.27
C ARG A 107 11.00 6.65 -4.42
N TYR A 108 10.37 5.55 -4.06
CA TYR A 108 9.71 4.63 -4.96
C TYR A 108 8.26 4.51 -4.58
N ARG A 109 7.43 4.11 -5.55
CA ARG A 109 6.02 3.83 -5.33
C ARG A 109 5.71 2.46 -5.89
N LEU A 110 5.24 1.56 -5.04
CA LEU A 110 4.75 0.25 -5.45
C LEU A 110 3.24 0.33 -5.61
N GLU A 111 2.77 0.15 -6.84
CA GLU A 111 1.34 0.12 -7.14
C GLU A 111 0.87 -1.31 -7.34
N ALA A 112 -0.21 -1.70 -6.66
CA ALA A 112 -0.90 -2.95 -6.94
C ALA A 112 -2.20 -2.70 -7.70
N ARG A 113 -2.43 -3.52 -8.72
CA ARG A 113 -3.57 -3.45 -9.64
C ARG A 113 -4.22 -4.82 -9.76
N ASN A 114 -5.50 -4.86 -10.05
CA ASN A 114 -6.23 -6.08 -10.36
C ASN A 114 -6.98 -5.93 -11.66
N LEU A 115 -6.84 -6.91 -12.55
CA LEU A 115 -7.71 -7.07 -13.71
C LEU A 115 -8.55 -8.31 -13.50
N ALA A 116 -9.82 -8.12 -13.13
CA ALA A 116 -10.66 -9.18 -12.60
C ALA A 116 -9.94 -9.94 -11.48
N PHE A 117 -9.71 -11.25 -11.63
CA PHE A 117 -9.09 -12.11 -10.63
C PHE A 117 -7.55 -12.06 -10.62
N THR A 118 -6.94 -11.36 -11.58
CA THR A 118 -5.49 -11.34 -11.78
C THR A 118 -4.87 -10.11 -11.13
N PRO A 119 -4.11 -10.25 -10.03
CA PRO A 119 -3.35 -9.15 -9.45
C PRO A 119 -2.03 -8.92 -10.20
N SER A 120 -1.49 -7.71 -10.10
CA SER A 120 -0.15 -7.32 -10.53
C SER A 120 0.40 -6.23 -9.62
N ALA A 121 1.73 -6.10 -9.53
CA ALA A 121 2.42 -5.06 -8.78
C ALA A 121 3.58 -4.46 -9.57
N ARG A 122 3.60 -3.13 -9.68
CA ARG A 122 4.63 -2.38 -10.39
C ARG A 122 5.35 -1.43 -9.46
N LEU A 123 6.67 -1.46 -9.49
CA LEU A 123 7.53 -0.52 -8.78
C LEU A 123 7.91 0.63 -9.71
N TYR A 124 7.61 1.85 -9.27
CA TYR A 124 7.94 3.09 -9.97
C TYR A 124 9.04 3.83 -9.23
N ASN A 125 9.99 4.39 -9.97
CA ASN A 125 10.96 5.35 -9.43
C ASN A 125 10.36 6.77 -9.31
N ALA A 126 11.15 7.72 -8.82
CA ALA A 126 10.74 9.12 -8.66
C ALA A 126 10.34 9.81 -10.00
N LYS A 127 10.83 9.31 -11.14
CA LYS A 127 10.46 9.80 -12.48
C LYS A 127 9.17 9.18 -13.01
N ARG A 128 8.53 8.28 -12.24
CA ARG A 128 7.37 7.47 -12.63
C ARG A 128 7.67 6.47 -13.75
N GLU A 129 8.91 6.04 -13.86
CA GLU A 129 9.30 4.95 -14.75
C GLU A 129 9.11 3.62 -14.00
N ILE A 130 8.59 2.61 -14.69
CA ILE A 130 8.50 1.24 -14.14
C ILE A 130 9.92 0.68 -14.11
N VAL A 131 10.41 0.37 -12.92
CA VAL A 131 11.75 -0.19 -12.72
C VAL A 131 11.74 -1.66 -12.30
N ALA A 132 10.59 -2.17 -11.85
CA ALA A 132 10.34 -3.59 -11.63
C ALA A 132 8.84 -3.92 -11.69
N GLU A 133 8.52 -5.16 -12.02
CA GLU A 133 7.17 -5.74 -11.94
C GLU A 133 7.21 -7.01 -11.07
N GLU A 134 6.04 -7.54 -10.70
CA GLU A 134 5.98 -8.78 -9.93
C GLU A 134 6.53 -9.97 -10.72
N ARG A 135 7.31 -10.82 -10.04
CA ARG A 135 7.85 -12.06 -10.62
C ARG A 135 7.10 -13.31 -10.15
N GLN A 136 6.31 -13.19 -9.09
CA GLN A 136 5.54 -14.29 -8.52
C GLN A 136 4.27 -13.73 -7.88
N VAL A 137 3.17 -14.47 -8.07
CA VAL A 137 1.86 -14.20 -7.49
C VAL A 137 1.38 -15.47 -6.78
N ASN A 138 0.89 -15.32 -5.55
CA ASN A 138 0.26 -16.40 -4.79
C ASN A 138 -1.01 -15.89 -4.11
N CYS A 139 -2.17 -16.27 -4.65
CA CYS A 139 -3.46 -15.93 -4.06
C CYS A 139 -3.96 -17.03 -3.13
N ILE A 140 -4.54 -16.64 -2.00
CA ILE A 140 -5.19 -17.57 -1.08
C ILE A 140 -6.53 -18.00 -1.68
N PRO A 141 -6.91 -19.29 -1.60
CA PRO A 141 -8.19 -19.81 -2.08
C PRO A 141 -9.40 -19.11 -1.49
#